data_AF-A0A521GJP0-F1
#
_entry.id   AF-A0A521GJP0-F1
#
_cell.length_a   1.000
_cell.length_b   1.000
_cell.length_c   1.000
_cell.angle_alpha   90.00
_cell.angle_beta   90.00
_cell.angle_gamma   90.00
#
_symmetry.space_group_name_H-M   'P 1'
#
loop_
_entity.id
_entity.type
_entity.pdbx_description
1 polymer ?
#
loop_
_entity_poly.entity_id
_entity_poly.type
_entity_poly.pdbx_seq_one_letter_code
_entity_poly.pdbx_strand_id
1 'polypeptide(L)'
;MASPQKPTPSRRKFDQAFKAEALRMLEEGQSVVQVSTNLNVSDKLLHTWKHTHKKQTLKQVGTQQQAAEIERLKAQLKRAEMEPHRRTGDILKKSTAIFTQLT
;
A
#
# COMPACT_ATOMS: atom_id res chain seq x y z
N MET A 1 -20.63 -31.32 38.98
CA MET A 1 -20.86 -29.86 38.96
C MET A 1 -20.47 -29.33 37.59
N ALA A 2 -21.41 -29.16 36.66
CA ALA A 2 -21.12 -28.67 35.31
C ALA A 2 -21.28 -27.13 35.27
N SER A 3 -20.19 -26.43 35.00
CA SER A 3 -20.20 -24.97 34.83
C SER A 3 -20.97 -24.57 33.57
N PRO A 4 -21.86 -23.56 33.62
CA PRO A 4 -22.64 -23.15 32.45
C PRO A 4 -21.77 -22.37 31.45
N GLN A 5 -21.66 -22.89 30.22
CA GLN A 5 -21.10 -22.14 29.09
C GLN A 5 -22.07 -20.99 28.72
N LYS A 6 -21.66 -19.74 28.94
CA LYS A 6 -22.40 -18.57 28.44
C LYS A 6 -22.30 -18.51 26.91
N PRO A 7 -23.42 -18.32 26.18
CA PRO A 7 -23.39 -18.18 24.72
C PRO A 7 -22.62 -16.92 24.34
N THR A 8 -21.66 -17.07 23.41
CA THR A 8 -20.84 -15.96 22.92
C THR A 8 -21.71 -15.05 22.03
N PRO A 9 -21.80 -13.73 22.31
CA PRO A 9 -22.65 -12.86 21.52
C PRO A 9 -22.16 -12.75 20.08
N SER A 10 -23.06 -13.02 19.13
CA SER A 10 -22.81 -12.85 17.70
C SER A 10 -22.43 -11.39 17.41
N ARG A 11 -21.28 -11.18 16.76
CA ARG A 11 -20.80 -9.82 16.45
C ARG A 11 -21.68 -9.22 15.36
N ARG A 12 -22.33 -8.09 15.66
CA ARG A 12 -23.07 -7.28 14.67
C ARG A 12 -22.12 -6.94 13.51
N LYS A 13 -22.50 -7.36 12.30
CA LYS A 13 -21.79 -7.00 11.07
C LYS A 13 -22.37 -5.69 10.57
N PHE A 14 -21.50 -4.70 10.36
CA PHE A 14 -21.85 -3.43 9.73
C PHE A 14 -21.33 -3.43 8.31
N ASP A 15 -22.16 -2.93 7.39
CA ASP A 15 -21.80 -2.79 5.99
C ASP A 15 -20.62 -1.82 5.79
N GLN A 16 -19.89 -1.97 4.69
CA GLN A 16 -18.76 -1.09 4.37
C GLN A 16 -19.21 0.35 4.13
N ALA A 17 -20.34 0.57 3.43
CA ALA A 17 -20.87 1.90 3.18
C ALA A 17 -21.19 2.63 4.50
N PHE A 18 -21.78 1.92 5.46
CA PHE A 18 -22.08 2.46 6.78
C PHE A 18 -20.83 2.86 7.56
N LYS A 19 -19.77 2.03 7.50
CA LYS A 19 -18.49 2.36 8.14
C LYS A 19 -17.82 3.58 7.51
N ALA A 20 -17.90 3.71 6.18
CA ALA A 20 -17.34 4.85 5.46
C ALA A 20 -18.04 6.15 5.86
N GLU A 21 -19.37 6.14 5.96
CA GLU A 21 -20.13 7.31 6.40
C GLU A 21 -19.78 7.72 7.84
N ALA A 22 -19.70 6.75 8.76
CA ALA A 22 -19.27 7.02 10.12
C ALA A 22 -17.87 7.65 10.17
N LEU A 23 -16.92 7.13 9.38
CA LEU A 23 -15.57 7.68 9.32
C LEU A 23 -15.54 9.09 8.69
N ARG A 24 -16.37 9.36 7.67
CA ARG A 24 -16.54 10.68 7.05
C ARG A 24 -16.98 11.72 8.08
N MET A 25 -17.99 11.41 8.89
CA MET A 25 -18.46 12.30 9.95
C MET A 25 -17.36 12.60 10.99
N LEU A 26 -16.52 11.61 11.32
CA LEU A 26 -15.36 11.81 12.20
C LEU A 26 -14.26 12.66 11.55
N GLU A 27 -14.08 12.57 10.24
CA GLU A 27 -13.12 13.39 9.47
C GLU A 27 -13.58 14.84 9.32
N GLU A 28 -14.88 15.08 9.25
CA GLU A 28 -15.51 16.41 9.27
C GLU A 28 -15.40 17.12 10.64
N GLY A 29 -14.83 16.45 11.64
CA GLY A 29 -14.56 17.02 12.96
C GLY A 29 -15.65 16.76 13.99
N GLN A 30 -16.65 15.95 13.69
CA GLN A 30 -17.64 15.55 14.69
C GLN A 30 -17.01 14.68 15.78
N SER A 31 -17.46 14.88 17.02
CA SER A 31 -16.98 14.08 18.15
C SER A 31 -17.47 12.64 18.06
N VAL A 32 -16.69 11.69 18.57
CA VAL A 32 -17.07 10.26 18.57
C VAL A 32 -18.41 10.03 19.25
N VAL A 33 -18.68 10.77 20.33
CA VAL A 33 -19.93 10.71 21.12
C VAL A 33 -21.14 11.21 20.32
N GLN A 34 -20.96 12.25 19.50
CA GLN A 34 -22.04 12.72 18.62
C GLN A 34 -22.33 11.69 17.52
N VAL A 35 -21.29 11.14 16.91
CA VAL A 35 -21.45 10.16 15.83
C VAL A 35 -22.03 8.84 16.35
N SER A 36 -21.64 8.39 17.54
CA SER A 36 -22.20 7.20 18.18
C SER A 36 -23.68 7.35 18.48
N THR A 37 -24.08 8.53 18.97
CA THR A 37 -25.49 8.86 19.23
C THR A 37 -26.29 8.93 17.93
N ASN A 38 -25.78 9.64 16.91
CA ASN A 38 -26.46 9.82 15.63
C ASN A 38 -26.65 8.52 14.85
N LEU A 39 -25.63 7.67 14.83
CA LEU A 39 -25.63 6.41 14.08
C LEU A 39 -26.05 5.21 14.95
N ASN A 40 -26.34 5.44 16.23
CA ASN A 40 -26.68 4.42 17.23
C ASN A 40 -25.67 3.25 17.27
N VAL A 41 -24.38 3.59 17.31
CA VAL A 41 -23.24 2.66 17.30
C VAL A 41 -22.42 2.87 18.56
N SER A 42 -21.72 1.85 19.06
CA SER A 42 -20.89 2.05 20.26
C SER A 42 -19.62 2.86 19.97
N ASP A 43 -19.26 3.76 20.90
CA ASP A 43 -18.04 4.59 20.80
C ASP A 43 -16.79 3.73 20.60
N LYS A 44 -16.70 2.62 21.33
CA LYS A 44 -15.60 1.65 21.23
C LYS A 44 -15.44 1.11 19.81
N LEU A 45 -16.56 0.90 19.11
CA LEU A 45 -16.52 0.41 17.74
C LEU A 45 -16.04 1.49 16.77
N LEU A 46 -16.48 2.74 16.95
CA LEU A 46 -15.99 3.88 16.18
C LEU A 46 -14.49 4.11 16.35
N HIS A 47 -13.98 4.03 17.59
CA HIS A 47 -12.53 4.09 17.86
C HIS A 47 -11.77 2.96 17.15
N THR A 48 -12.33 1.75 17.15
CA THR A 48 -11.74 0.60 16.45
C THR A 48 -11.68 0.85 14.95
N TRP A 49 -12.79 1.30 14.34
CA TRP A 49 -12.85 1.62 12.91
C TRP A 49 -11.85 2.70 12.52
N LYS A 50 -11.76 3.79 13.30
CA LYS A 50 -10.79 4.86 13.09
C LYS A 50 -9.35 4.34 13.12
N HIS A 51 -9.02 3.50 14.10
CA HIS A 51 -7.68 2.91 14.21
C HIS A 51 -7.37 1.97 13.05
N THR A 52 -8.32 1.10 12.66
CA THR A 52 -8.14 0.20 11.52
C THR A 52 -8.03 0.95 10.20
N HIS A 53 -8.80 2.02 10.02
CA HIS A 53 -8.75 2.88 8.84
C HIS A 53 -7.37 3.53 8.72
N LYS A 54 -6.89 4.19 9.79
CA LYS A 54 -5.55 4.79 9.84
C LYS A 54 -4.45 3.77 9.54
N LYS A 55 -4.52 2.57 10.13
CA LYS A 55 -3.55 1.50 9.87
C LYS A 55 -3.58 1.03 8.42
N GLN A 56 -4.76 0.92 7.81
CA GLN A 56 -4.91 0.55 6.41
C GLN A 56 -4.34 1.63 5.49
N THR A 57 -4.63 2.91 5.75
CA THR A 57 -4.06 4.04 4.99
C THR A 57 -2.53 4.04 5.07
N LEU A 58 -1.97 3.89 6.27
CA LEU A 58 -0.51 3.81 6.45
C LEU A 58 0.11 2.62 5.70
N LYS A 59 -0.56 1.46 5.71
CA LYS A 59 -0.10 0.29 4.95
C LYS A 59 -0.15 0.53 3.45
N GLN A 60 -1.20 1.16 2.93
CA GLN A 60 -1.32 1.50 1.51
C GLN A 60 -0.21 2.47 1.06
N VAL A 61 0.06 3.51 1.86
CA VAL A 61 1.14 4.47 1.57
C VAL A 61 2.49 3.76 1.55
N GLY A 62 2.76 2.88 2.52
CA GLY A 62 3.99 2.09 2.56
C GLY A 62 4.16 1.19 1.33
N THR A 63 3.09 0.48 0.91
CA THR A 63 3.11 -0.36 -0.29
C THR A 63 3.35 0.46 -1.56
N GLN A 64 2.76 1.65 -1.67
CA GLN A 64 2.95 2.52 -2.84
C GLN A 64 4.40 3.04 -2.93
N GLN A 65 5.00 3.41 -1.80
CA GLN A 65 6.41 3.80 -1.74
C GLN A 65 7.34 2.63 -2.15
N GLN A 66 7.03 1.42 -1.68
CA GLN A 66 7.78 0.22 -2.06
C GLN A 66 7.67 -0.09 -3.56
N ALA A 67 6.48 0.05 -4.15
CA ALA A 67 6.27 -0.19 -5.58
C ALA A 67 7.06 0.80 -6.45
N ALA A 68 7.07 2.08 -6.07
CA ALA A 68 7.85 3.11 -6.77
C ALA A 68 9.37 2.84 -6.70
N GLU A 69 9.85 2.35 -5.57
CA GLU A 69 11.27 1.99 -5.40
C GLU A 69 11.65 0.76 -6.24
N ILE A 70 10.78 -0.26 -6.28
CA ILE A 70 10.97 -1.44 -7.14
C ILE A 70 11.05 -1.03 -8.61
N GLU A 71 10.22 -0.11 -9.06
CA GLU A 71 10.24 0.39 -10.44
C GLU A 71 11.54 1.15 -10.74
N ARG A 72 11.98 2.03 -9.83
CA ARG A 72 13.27 2.73 -9.94
C ARG A 72 14.45 1.77 -10.02
N LEU A 73 14.49 0.75 -9.16
CA LEU A 73 15.54 -0.26 -9.13
C LEU A 73 15.56 -1.10 -10.43
N LYS A 74 14.38 -1.49 -10.95
CA LYS A 74 14.27 -2.17 -12.26
C LYS A 74 14.79 -1.31 -13.41
N ALA A 75 14.50 -0.01 -13.40
CA ALA A 75 15.01 0.92 -14.42
C ALA A 75 16.53 1.07 -14.36
N GLN A 76 17.13 1.08 -13.16
CA GLN A 76 18.58 1.12 -12.98
C GLN A 76 19.25 -0.15 -13.50
N LEU A 77 18.69 -1.33 -13.18
CA LEU A 77 19.21 -2.61 -13.70
C LEU A 77 19.18 -2.65 -15.23
N LYS A 78 18.06 -2.25 -15.85
CA LYS A 78 17.95 -2.22 -17.31
C LYS A 78 18.98 -1.28 -17.96
N ARG A 79 19.27 -0.13 -17.34
CA ARG A 79 20.31 0.78 -17.83
C ARG A 79 21.71 0.16 -17.70
N ALA A 80 22.00 -0.42 -16.55
CA ALA A 80 23.28 -1.09 -16.28
C ALA A 80 23.52 -2.31 -17.18
N GLU A 81 22.48 -3.01 -17.63
CA GLU A 81 22.58 -4.13 -18.59
C GLU A 81 22.74 -3.66 -20.04
N MET A 82 22.16 -2.52 -20.41
CA MET A 82 22.27 -1.98 -21.77
C MET A 82 23.63 -1.33 -22.05
N GLU A 83 24.28 -0.78 -21.02
CA GLU A 83 25.60 -0.15 -21.11
C GLU A 83 26.76 -1.08 -21.56
N PRO A 84 26.91 -2.32 -21.03
CA PRO A 84 27.95 -3.25 -21.44
C PRO A 84 27.76 -3.75 -22.88
N HIS A 85 26.51 -3.92 -23.35
CA HIS A 85 26.23 -4.35 -24.73
C HIS A 85 26.57 -3.28 -25.78
N ARG A 86 26.43 -1.99 -25.44
CA ARG A 86 26.91 -0.92 -26.33
C ARG A 86 28.44 -0.90 -26.44
N ARG A 87 29.13 -1.05 -25.30
CA ARG A 87 30.59 -0.91 -25.24
C ARG A 87 31.33 -2.00 -26.02
N THR A 88 30.86 -3.25 -25.99
CA THR A 88 31.48 -4.35 -26.76
C THR A 88 31.28 -4.17 -28.27
N GLY A 89 30.10 -3.73 -28.71
CA GLY A 89 29.82 -3.46 -30.12
C GLY A 89 30.73 -2.37 -30.71
N ASP A 90 31.02 -1.32 -29.94
CA ASP A 90 31.89 -0.23 -30.38
C ASP A 90 33.36 -0.65 -30.45
N ILE A 91 33.82 -1.52 -29.55
CA ILE A 91 35.19 -2.06 -29.58
C ILE A 91 35.38 -2.95 -30.81
N LEU A 92 34.43 -3.85 -31.12
CA LEU A 92 34.53 -4.67 -32.32
C LEU A 92 34.52 -3.82 -33.59
N LYS A 93 33.65 -2.79 -33.68
CA LYS A 93 33.63 -1.86 -34.83
C LYS A 93 34.94 -1.08 -34.98
N LYS A 94 35.49 -0.56 -33.87
CA LYS A 94 36.79 0.14 -33.88
C LYS A 94 37.91 -0.79 -34.34
N SER A 95 37.90 -2.03 -33.87
CA SER A 95 38.88 -3.05 -34.26
C SER A 95 38.83 -3.33 -35.77
N THR A 96 37.65 -3.63 -36.31
CA THR A 96 37.47 -3.90 -37.75
C THR A 96 37.88 -2.69 -38.62
N ALA A 97 37.54 -1.46 -38.20
CA ALA A 97 37.95 -0.26 -38.91
C ALA A 97 39.47 -0.11 -39.01
N ILE A 98 40.19 -0.39 -37.91
CA ILE A 98 41.66 -0.38 -37.89
C ILE A 98 42.23 -1.45 -38.83
N PHE A 99 41.66 -2.67 -38.82
CA PHE A 99 42.12 -3.74 -39.70
C PHE A 99 41.87 -3.45 -41.20
N THR A 100 40.78 -2.76 -41.55
CA THR A 100 40.49 -2.37 -42.94
C THR A 100 41.35 -1.20 -43.44
N GLN A 101 41.88 -0.36 -42.56
CA GLN A 101 42.76 0.76 -42.93
C GLN A 101 44.22 0.36 -43.08
N LEU A 102 44.60 -0.85 -42.62
CA LEU A 102 45.97 -1.36 -42.65
C LEU A 102 46.27 -2.25 -43.87
N THR A 103 45.36 -2.33 -44.84
CA THR A 103 45.55 -2.99 -46.15
C THR A 103 45.54 -1.95 -47.24
#